data_AF-A0A8X8BYD8-F1
#
_entry.id   AF-A0A8X8BYD8-F1
#
_cell.length_a   1.000
_cell.length_b   1.000
_cell.length_c   1.000
_cell.angle_alpha   90.00
_cell.angle_beta   90.00
_cell.angle_gamma   90.00
#
_symmetry.space_group_name_H-M   'P 1'
#
loop_
_entity.id
_entity.type
_entity.pdbx_description
1 polymer ?
#
loop_
_entity_poly.entity_id
_entity_poly.type
_entity_poly.pdbx_seq_one_letter_code
_entity_poly.pdbx_strand_id
1 'polypeptide(L)'
;MMEYIGATRDIQSLEAIKERHPNVKALASLSGWSLGELITLLKNQSVISVATIAPFHSTTVLPYIELFIKYGDVIDNVNHQFYTDKVRSPKGYLAAFQLRATQFDMDKLLPSYAVNGRGIQGDAFSDALNLLEANIGFDVNGVMIFSADASSSNNYYYERKSQAFLTNSTSV
;
A
#
# COMPACT_ATOMS: atom_id res chain seq x y z
N MET A 1 -7.95 1.63 -7.20
CA MET A 1 -6.86 1.59 -8.20
C MET A 1 -6.06 0.31 -7.95
N MET A 2 -5.90 -0.59 -8.93
CA MET A 2 -4.96 -1.72 -8.79
C MET A 2 -3.61 -1.30 -9.35
N GLU A 3 -2.56 -1.38 -8.53
CA GLU A 3 -1.18 -0.97 -8.87
C GLU A 3 -0.33 -2.21 -9.20
N TYR A 4 0.38 -2.17 -10.33
CA TYR A 4 1.33 -3.20 -10.75
C TYR A 4 2.75 -2.66 -10.54
N ILE A 5 3.59 -3.37 -9.78
CA ILE A 5 4.89 -2.88 -9.31
C ILE A 5 6.04 -3.53 -10.10
N GLY A 6 6.68 -2.77 -10.99
CA GLY A 6 8.04 -3.06 -11.49
C GLY A 6 9.06 -2.23 -10.69
N ALA A 7 10.27 -2.74 -10.46
CA ALA A 7 11.31 -2.06 -9.69
C ALA A 7 12.52 -1.69 -10.57
N THR A 8 12.95 -0.42 -10.52
CA THR A 8 14.21 0.08 -11.12
C THR A 8 15.09 0.70 -10.03
N ARG A 9 16.42 0.68 -10.23
CA ARG A 9 17.44 0.98 -9.21
C ARG A 9 18.16 2.33 -9.37
N ASP A 10 17.92 3.09 -10.45
CA ASP A 10 18.52 4.41 -10.66
C ASP A 10 17.71 5.32 -11.59
N ILE A 11 18.01 6.63 -11.55
CA ILE A 11 17.31 7.70 -12.27
C ILE A 11 17.51 7.60 -13.80
N GLN A 12 18.71 7.24 -14.24
CA GLN A 12 19.00 7.11 -15.68
C GLN A 12 18.17 5.99 -16.30
N SER A 13 17.95 4.91 -15.55
CA SER A 13 17.06 3.82 -15.94
C SER A 13 15.60 4.28 -16.03
N LEU A 14 15.16 5.19 -15.15
CA LEU A 14 13.79 5.73 -15.19
C LEU A 14 13.56 6.65 -16.39
N GLU A 15 14.50 7.56 -16.67
CA GLU A 15 14.47 8.44 -17.84
C GLU A 15 14.49 7.62 -19.14
N ALA A 16 15.35 6.61 -19.24
CA ALA A 16 15.40 5.71 -20.39
C ALA A 16 14.09 4.91 -20.58
N ILE A 17 13.42 4.52 -19.48
CA ILE A 17 12.11 3.85 -19.54
C ILE A 17 11.04 4.83 -20.05
N LYS A 18 11.04 6.09 -19.62
CA LYS A 18 10.10 7.11 -20.10
C LYS A 18 10.31 7.46 -21.56
N GLU A 19 11.56 7.59 -21.98
CA GLU A 19 11.91 7.83 -23.39
C GLU A 19 11.41 6.69 -24.29
N ARG A 20 11.53 5.44 -23.82
CA ARG A 20 11.04 4.26 -24.54
C ARG A 20 9.54 4.02 -24.41
N HIS A 21 8.93 4.47 -23.30
CA HIS A 21 7.53 4.22 -23.00
C HIS A 21 6.80 5.46 -22.45
N PRO A 22 6.38 6.37 -23.35
CA PRO A 22 5.47 7.51 -23.18
C PRO A 22 4.68 7.64 -21.89
N ASN A 23 3.90 6.58 -21.73
CA ASN A 23 2.70 6.51 -20.92
C ASN A 23 2.86 5.48 -19.78
N VAL A 24 4.08 4.99 -19.52
CA VAL A 24 4.33 4.05 -18.43
C VAL A 24 4.33 4.78 -17.09
N LYS A 25 3.51 4.27 -16.16
CA LYS A 25 3.63 4.57 -14.73
C LYS A 25 4.73 3.69 -14.15
N ALA A 26 5.94 4.24 -14.00
CA ALA A 26 7.07 3.52 -13.41
C ALA A 26 7.07 3.73 -11.89
N LEU A 27 7.21 2.63 -11.13
CA LEU A 27 7.49 2.68 -9.70
C LEU A 27 8.98 2.38 -9.49
N ALA A 28 9.66 3.16 -8.66
CA ALA A 28 11.03 2.88 -8.26
C ALA A 28 11.01 2.39 -6.81
N SER A 29 11.58 1.21 -6.56
CA SER A 29 11.81 0.72 -5.19
C SER A 29 13.26 1.01 -4.84
N LEU A 30 13.49 2.17 -4.21
CA LEU A 30 14.78 2.52 -3.61
C LEU A 30 14.67 2.45 -2.08
N SER A 31 15.79 2.27 -1.38
CA SER A 31 15.83 2.27 0.08
C SER A 31 16.53 3.52 0.60
N GLY A 32 15.98 4.14 1.65
CA GLY A 32 16.63 5.22 2.40
C GLY A 32 16.43 6.62 1.81
N TRP A 33 17.23 7.58 2.29
CA TRP A 33 17.13 9.02 2.00
C TRP A 33 17.07 9.37 0.51
N SER A 34 17.82 8.65 -0.32
CA SER A 34 17.84 8.84 -1.77
C SER A 34 16.50 8.50 -2.45
N LEU A 35 15.65 7.65 -1.83
CA LEU A 35 14.30 7.40 -2.34
C LEU A 35 13.42 8.65 -2.18
N GLY A 36 13.48 9.30 -1.02
CA GLY A 36 12.67 10.48 -0.73
C GLY A 36 13.01 11.65 -1.65
N GLU A 37 14.30 11.93 -1.83
CA GLU A 37 14.77 12.97 -2.77
C GLU A 37 14.37 12.66 -4.20
N LEU A 38 14.42 11.39 -4.61
CA LEU A 38 13.95 10.99 -5.93
C LEU A 38 12.45 11.25 -6.09
N ILE A 39 11.61 10.79 -5.15
CA ILE A 39 10.16 11.00 -5.22
C ILE A 39 9.85 12.49 -5.32
N THR A 40 10.51 13.33 -4.50
CA THR A 40 10.37 14.79 -4.55
C THR A 40 10.73 15.35 -5.92
N LEU A 41 11.88 14.95 -6.49
CA LEU A 41 12.31 15.41 -7.81
C LEU A 41 11.29 15.03 -8.89
N LEU A 42 10.85 13.77 -8.91
CA LEU A 42 9.90 13.26 -9.89
C LEU A 42 8.53 13.94 -9.77
N LYS A 43 8.06 14.25 -8.55
CA LYS A 43 6.82 15.02 -8.35
C LYS A 43 6.97 16.46 -8.79
N ASN A 44 8.06 17.13 -8.43
CA ASN A 44 8.32 18.53 -8.81
C ASN A 44 8.44 18.71 -10.33
N GLN A 45 8.98 17.71 -11.02
CA GLN A 45 9.07 17.69 -12.48
C GLN A 45 7.78 17.21 -13.15
N SER A 46 6.71 16.96 -12.40
CA SER A 46 5.44 16.40 -12.89
C SER A 46 5.61 15.07 -13.65
N VAL A 47 6.69 14.35 -13.37
CA VAL A 47 7.02 13.07 -13.97
C VAL A 47 6.12 11.98 -13.40
N ILE A 48 5.77 12.06 -12.11
CA ILE A 48 4.80 11.19 -11.45
C ILE A 48 3.75 12.03 -10.72
N SER A 49 2.52 11.55 -10.66
CA SER A 49 1.44 12.16 -9.88
C SER A 49 1.19 11.46 -8.54
N VAL A 50 1.55 10.17 -8.45
CA VAL A 50 1.34 9.32 -7.28
C VAL A 50 2.64 8.60 -6.94
N ALA A 51 2.96 8.51 -5.65
CA ALA A 51 4.04 7.73 -5.09
C ALA A 51 3.53 6.94 -3.87
N THR A 52 3.83 5.64 -3.84
CA THR A 52 3.49 4.76 -2.72
C THR A 52 4.74 4.07 -2.18
N ILE A 53 4.72 3.74 -0.89
CA ILE A 53 5.74 2.87 -0.26
C ILE A 53 5.06 1.60 0.25
N ALA A 54 5.77 0.47 0.23
CA ALA A 54 5.23 -0.81 0.71
C ALA A 54 6.09 -1.43 1.81
N PRO A 55 6.12 -0.83 3.02
CA PRO A 55 6.87 -1.37 4.16
C PRO A 55 6.43 -2.79 4.47
N PHE A 56 7.32 -3.61 5.01
CA PHE A 56 7.02 -4.98 5.40
C PHE A 56 7.76 -5.30 6.69
N HIS A 57 7.22 -6.27 7.44
CA HIS A 57 7.79 -6.89 8.64
C HIS A 57 8.15 -5.89 9.77
N SER A 58 7.82 -6.25 11.01
CA SER A 58 8.06 -5.36 12.16
C SER A 58 9.51 -4.94 12.37
N THR A 59 10.48 -5.77 11.95
CA THR A 59 11.91 -5.47 12.08
C THR A 59 12.50 -4.61 10.96
N THR A 60 11.85 -4.51 9.81
CA THR A 60 12.32 -3.72 8.64
C THR A 60 11.47 -2.48 8.37
N VAL A 61 10.52 -2.19 9.26
CA VAL A 61 9.65 -1.01 9.15
C VAL A 61 10.36 0.29 9.53
N LEU A 62 11.40 0.26 10.37
CA LEU A 62 12.06 1.47 10.89
C LEU A 62 12.60 2.40 9.79
N PRO A 63 13.33 1.92 8.76
CA PRO A 63 13.79 2.80 7.68
C PRO A 63 12.65 3.43 6.88
N TYR A 64 11.49 2.76 6.78
CA TYR A 64 10.31 3.33 6.13
C TYR A 64 9.63 4.39 6.99
N ILE A 65 9.64 4.24 8.31
CA ILE A 65 9.15 5.25 9.25
C ILE A 65 10.03 6.51 9.13
N GLU A 66 11.35 6.36 9.14
CA GLU A 66 12.27 7.49 8.96
C GLU A 66 12.08 8.20 7.61
N LEU A 67 11.93 7.42 6.53
CA LEU A 67 11.60 7.95 5.21
C LEU A 67 10.28 8.74 5.24
N PHE A 68 9.23 8.19 5.84
CA PHE A 68 7.92 8.81 5.89
C PHE A 68 7.89 10.06 6.77
N ILE A 69 8.60 10.08 7.91
CA ILE A 69 8.75 11.27 8.76
C ILE A 69 9.33 12.44 7.97
N LYS A 70 10.29 12.20 7.08
CA LYS A 70 10.93 13.27 6.31
C LYS A 70 10.23 13.60 4.98
N TYR A 71 9.66 12.61 4.31
CA TYR A 71 9.15 12.74 2.94
C TYR A 71 7.66 12.40 2.82
N GLY A 72 6.93 12.37 3.95
CA GLY A 72 5.52 12.03 4.00
C GLY A 72 4.66 12.90 3.11
N ASP A 73 5.02 14.18 2.90
CA ASP A 73 4.28 15.11 2.04
C ASP A 73 4.27 14.70 0.56
N VAL A 74 5.33 14.03 0.09
CA VAL A 74 5.45 13.58 -1.29
C VAL A 74 5.04 12.11 -1.48
N ILE A 75 4.70 11.41 -0.41
CA ILE A 75 4.17 10.05 -0.41
C ILE A 75 2.65 10.12 -0.29
N ASP A 76 1.91 9.52 -1.22
CA ASP A 76 0.45 9.57 -1.23
C ASP A 76 -0.17 8.44 -0.43
N ASN A 77 0.39 7.23 -0.51
CA ASN A 77 -0.12 6.07 0.22
C ASN A 77 0.99 5.16 0.75
N VAL A 78 0.68 4.47 1.85
CA VAL A 78 1.53 3.48 2.52
C VAL A 78 0.83 2.13 2.47
N ASN A 79 1.38 1.22 1.67
CA ASN A 79 0.91 -0.15 1.46
C ASN A 79 1.66 -1.09 2.41
N HIS A 80 1.59 -0.86 3.72
CA HIS A 80 2.25 -1.74 4.70
C HIS A 80 1.74 -3.18 4.51
N GLN A 81 2.66 -4.12 4.36
CA GLN A 81 2.37 -5.51 4.03
C GLN A 81 1.94 -6.29 5.29
N PHE A 82 0.71 -6.05 5.78
CA PHE A 82 0.18 -6.63 7.02
C PHE A 82 0.21 -8.16 7.05
N TYR A 83 0.12 -8.80 5.89
CA TYR A 83 0.27 -10.26 5.75
C TYR A 83 1.65 -10.78 6.23
N THR A 84 2.67 -9.91 6.31
CA THR A 84 4.00 -10.26 6.84
C THR A 84 4.08 -10.24 8.36
N ASP A 85 3.15 -9.56 9.04
CA ASP A 85 3.09 -9.48 10.51
C ASP A 85 2.45 -10.73 11.14
N LYS A 86 1.98 -11.69 10.31
CA LYS A 86 1.41 -13.00 10.71
C LYS A 86 0.19 -12.91 11.64
N VAL A 87 -0.47 -11.76 11.68
CA VAL A 87 -1.75 -11.56 12.39
C VAL A 87 -2.86 -12.31 11.68
N ARG A 88 -3.66 -13.12 12.40
CA ARG A 88 -4.65 -14.03 11.80
C ARG A 88 -6.11 -13.76 12.16
N SER A 89 -6.38 -12.82 13.05
CA SER A 89 -7.74 -12.51 13.52
C SER A 89 -8.15 -11.07 13.14
N PRO A 90 -9.44 -10.80 12.92
CA PRO A 90 -9.92 -9.45 12.62
C PRO A 90 -9.53 -8.40 13.67
N LYS A 91 -9.72 -8.73 14.96
CA LYS A 91 -9.32 -7.85 16.08
C LYS A 91 -7.82 -7.63 16.16
N GLY A 92 -7.02 -8.67 15.90
CA GLY A 92 -5.57 -8.52 15.83
C GLY A 92 -5.15 -7.62 14.68
N TYR A 93 -5.84 -7.73 13.54
CA TYR A 93 -5.58 -6.91 12.37
C TYR A 93 -5.88 -5.43 12.66
N LEU A 94 -7.03 -5.14 13.29
CA LEU A 94 -7.37 -3.80 13.77
C LEU A 94 -6.26 -3.22 14.67
N ALA A 95 -5.79 -3.98 15.66
CA ALA A 95 -4.73 -3.52 16.56
C ALA A 95 -3.40 -3.27 15.82
N ALA A 96 -3.03 -4.14 14.88
CA ALA A 96 -1.84 -3.96 14.06
C ALA A 96 -1.96 -2.73 13.15
N PHE A 97 -3.13 -2.51 12.57
CA PHE A 97 -3.40 -1.35 11.73
C PHE A 97 -3.31 -0.04 12.53
N GLN A 98 -3.95 0.02 13.70
CA GLN A 98 -3.87 1.17 14.59
C GLN A 98 -2.43 1.47 15.01
N LEU A 99 -1.61 0.45 15.30
CA LEU A 99 -0.19 0.65 15.58
C LEU A 99 0.56 1.26 14.39
N ARG A 100 0.26 0.84 13.16
CA ARG A 100 0.89 1.42 11.97
C ARG A 100 0.38 2.83 11.67
N ALA A 101 -0.87 3.12 11.99
CA ALA A 101 -1.45 4.46 11.84
C ALA A 101 -0.87 5.50 12.83
N THR A 102 -0.13 5.07 13.88
CA THR A 102 0.65 6.02 14.71
C THR A 102 2.04 6.30 14.14
N GLN A 103 2.50 5.51 13.18
CA GLN A 103 3.83 5.57 12.58
C GLN A 103 3.80 6.12 11.16
N PHE A 104 2.70 5.88 10.47
CA PHE A 104 2.35 6.41 9.17
C PHE A 104 1.06 7.19 9.34
N ASP A 105 0.93 8.29 8.59
CA ASP A 105 -0.30 9.08 8.56
C ASP A 105 -1.50 8.15 8.29
N MET A 106 -2.50 8.23 9.15
CA MET A 106 -3.68 7.37 9.10
C MET A 106 -4.38 7.50 7.76
N ASP A 107 -4.47 8.72 7.21
CA ASP A 107 -5.17 8.99 5.94
C ASP A 107 -4.44 8.42 4.71
N LYS A 108 -3.17 8.05 4.88
CA LYS A 108 -2.32 7.50 3.81
C LYS A 108 -2.11 5.99 3.95
N LEU A 109 -2.46 5.38 5.08
CA LEU A 109 -2.21 3.96 5.33
C LEU A 109 -3.32 3.09 4.73
N LEU A 110 -2.97 2.15 3.86
CA LEU A 110 -3.93 1.23 3.25
C LEU A 110 -3.93 -0.15 3.92
N PRO A 111 -5.11 -0.75 4.20
CA PRO A 111 -5.21 -2.16 4.52
C PRO A 111 -4.63 -3.02 3.40
N SER A 112 -3.95 -4.12 3.74
CA SER A 112 -3.40 -5.06 2.76
C SER A 112 -3.67 -6.52 3.09
N TYR A 113 -3.89 -7.32 2.05
CA TYR A 113 -4.21 -8.73 2.15
C TYR A 113 -3.42 -9.55 1.13
N ALA A 114 -2.94 -10.73 1.54
CA ALA A 114 -2.31 -11.66 0.63
C ALA A 114 -3.21 -12.86 0.33
N VAL A 115 -3.52 -13.09 -0.95
CA VAL A 115 -4.29 -14.23 -1.43
C VAL A 115 -3.46 -15.51 -1.32
N ASN A 116 -4.02 -16.53 -0.65
CA ASN A 116 -3.33 -17.80 -0.35
C ASN A 116 -1.97 -17.58 0.33
N GLY A 117 -1.90 -16.53 1.14
CA GLY A 117 -0.66 -16.00 1.70
C GLY A 117 -0.51 -16.26 3.20
N ARG A 118 0.24 -15.37 3.83
CA ARG A 118 0.44 -15.34 5.29
C ARG A 118 -0.54 -14.35 5.91
N GLY A 119 -0.70 -14.42 7.22
CA GLY A 119 -1.58 -13.51 7.97
C GLY A 119 -3.05 -13.93 7.91
N ILE A 120 -3.95 -12.95 7.98
CA ILE A 120 -5.40 -13.15 7.95
C ILE A 120 -5.80 -13.67 6.57
N GLN A 121 -6.76 -14.60 6.51
CA GLN A 121 -7.17 -15.29 5.28
C GLN A 121 -8.70 -15.36 5.19
N GLY A 122 -9.21 -15.50 3.97
CA GLY A 122 -10.64 -15.68 3.72
C GLY A 122 -11.47 -14.44 4.07
N ASP A 123 -12.74 -14.68 4.38
CA ASP A 123 -13.69 -13.61 4.70
C ASP A 123 -13.37 -12.88 6.01
N ALA A 124 -12.47 -13.42 6.85
CA ALA A 124 -11.99 -12.74 8.04
C ALA A 124 -11.29 -11.40 7.71
N PHE A 125 -10.71 -11.25 6.51
CA PHE A 125 -10.20 -9.95 6.08
C PHE A 125 -11.31 -8.92 5.88
N SER A 126 -12.47 -9.32 5.36
CA SER A 126 -13.63 -8.43 5.26
C SER A 126 -14.16 -8.04 6.64
N ASP A 127 -14.18 -8.97 7.59
CA ASP A 127 -14.53 -8.65 8.98
C ASP A 127 -13.57 -7.62 9.58
N ALA A 128 -12.28 -7.69 9.23
CA ALA A 128 -11.30 -6.70 9.64
C ALA A 128 -11.56 -5.32 9.02
N LEU A 129 -11.92 -5.24 7.73
CA LEU A 129 -12.30 -3.99 7.07
C LEU A 129 -13.52 -3.34 7.75
N ASN A 130 -14.56 -4.12 8.03
CA ASN A 130 -15.74 -3.64 8.76
C ASN A 130 -15.38 -3.13 10.17
N LEU A 131 -14.44 -3.80 10.86
CA LEU A 131 -13.96 -3.33 12.16
C LEU A 131 -13.19 -2.02 12.06
N LEU A 132 -12.39 -1.82 11.02
CA LEU A 132 -11.67 -0.57 10.78
C LEU A 132 -12.65 0.59 10.58
N GLU A 133 -13.64 0.42 9.70
CA GLU A 133 -14.69 1.41 9.45
C GLU A 133 -15.52 1.71 10.71
N ALA A 134 -15.84 0.70 11.53
CA ALA A 134 -16.68 0.89 12.71
C ALA A 134 -15.95 1.45 13.95
N ASN A 135 -14.63 1.29 14.08
CA ASN A 135 -13.90 1.59 15.31
C ASN A 135 -12.94 2.77 15.20
N ILE A 136 -12.83 3.42 14.04
CA ILE A 136 -11.85 4.45 13.80
C ILE A 136 -12.54 5.60 13.06
N GLY A 137 -12.16 6.86 13.36
CA GLY A 137 -12.44 8.00 12.48
C GLY A 137 -11.61 7.95 11.19
N PHE A 138 -11.49 6.77 10.60
CA PHE A 138 -10.69 6.44 9.43
C PHE A 138 -11.62 6.16 8.27
N ASP A 139 -11.37 6.85 7.16
CA ASP A 139 -12.03 6.52 5.90
C ASP A 139 -11.15 5.51 5.15
N VAL A 140 -11.65 4.29 4.99
CA VAL A 140 -10.92 3.24 4.26
C VAL A 140 -10.99 3.59 2.78
N ASN A 141 -10.05 4.38 2.29
CA ASN A 141 -10.06 4.90 0.91
C ASN A 141 -9.36 4.01 -0.13
N GLY A 142 -8.89 2.84 0.29
CA GLY A 142 -8.25 1.88 -0.58
C GLY A 142 -7.92 0.57 0.12
N VAL A 143 -7.62 -0.46 -0.67
CA VAL A 143 -7.12 -1.75 -0.21
C VAL A 143 -6.07 -2.25 -1.19
N MET A 144 -4.97 -2.78 -0.67
CA MET A 144 -3.92 -3.46 -1.45
C MET A 144 -4.12 -4.98 -1.38
N ILE A 145 -4.17 -5.65 -2.53
CA ILE A 145 -4.27 -7.12 -2.61
C ILE A 145 -3.02 -7.69 -3.28
N PHE A 146 -2.37 -8.65 -2.63
CA PHE A 146 -1.20 -9.36 -3.11
C PHE A 146 -1.51 -10.85 -3.36
N SER A 147 -1.58 -11.36 -4.58
CA SER A 147 -1.45 -10.67 -5.85
C SER A 147 -2.48 -11.20 -6.85
N ALA A 148 -2.68 -10.46 -7.94
CA ALA A 148 -3.56 -10.86 -9.05
C ALA A 148 -3.25 -12.26 -9.59
N ASP A 149 -1.99 -12.68 -9.60
CA ASP A 149 -1.56 -14.01 -10.03
C ASP A 149 -2.19 -15.10 -9.14
N ALA A 150 -2.12 -14.93 -7.82
CA ALA A 150 -2.75 -15.84 -6.87
C ALA A 150 -4.28 -15.76 -6.94
N SER A 151 -4.83 -14.57 -7.14
CA SER A 151 -6.28 -14.33 -7.27
C SER A 151 -6.89 -14.93 -8.53
N SER A 152 -6.09 -15.19 -9.56
CA SER A 152 -6.58 -15.88 -10.76
C SER A 152 -7.23 -17.23 -10.44
N SER A 153 -6.78 -17.92 -9.38
CA SER A 153 -7.32 -19.21 -8.96
C SER A 153 -8.69 -19.14 -8.29
N ASN A 154 -9.11 -17.96 -7.81
CA ASN A 154 -10.41 -17.75 -7.18
C ASN A 154 -11.26 -16.73 -7.91
N ASN A 155 -10.91 -16.46 -9.18
CA ASN A 155 -11.57 -15.48 -10.02
C ASN A 155 -11.65 -14.10 -9.32
N TYR A 156 -10.58 -13.61 -8.69
CA TYR A 156 -10.53 -12.27 -8.08
C TYR A 156 -11.60 -12.00 -7.01
N TYR A 157 -11.89 -13.00 -6.18
CA TYR A 157 -12.95 -12.92 -5.17
C TYR A 157 -12.71 -11.79 -4.16
N TYR A 158 -11.50 -11.69 -3.61
CA TYR A 158 -11.17 -10.71 -2.57
C TYR A 158 -11.13 -9.29 -3.12
N GLU A 159 -10.63 -9.11 -4.34
CA GLU A 159 -10.63 -7.82 -5.04
C GLU A 159 -12.04 -7.29 -5.24
N ARG A 160 -12.97 -8.12 -5.74
CA ARG A 160 -14.37 -7.71 -5.90
C ARG A 160 -15.01 -7.34 -4.58
N LYS A 161 -14.77 -8.12 -3.52
CA LYS A 161 -15.34 -7.86 -2.20
C LYS A 161 -14.79 -6.58 -1.59
N SER A 162 -13.48 -6.34 -1.69
CA SER A 162 -12.86 -5.08 -1.26
C SER A 162 -13.34 -3.89 -2.08
N GLN A 163 -13.48 -4.01 -3.40
CA GLN A 163 -14.05 -2.94 -4.23
C GLN A 163 -15.49 -2.61 -3.85
N ALA A 164 -16.33 -3.63 -3.64
CA ALA A 164 -17.71 -3.44 -3.22
C ALA A 164 -17.82 -2.78 -1.84
N PHE A 165 -16.95 -3.17 -0.90
CA PHE A 165 -16.82 -2.50 0.40
C PHE A 165 -16.51 -1.02 0.20
N LEU A 166 -15.44 -0.69 -0.53
CA LEU A 166 -15.01 0.69 -0.76
C LEU A 166 -16.11 1.56 -1.40
N THR A 167 -16.85 1.04 -2.39
CA THR A 167 -17.91 1.81 -3.05
C THR A 167 -19.15 2.02 -2.17
N ASN A 168 -19.41 1.09 -1.25
CA ASN A 168 -20.54 1.19 -0.33
C ASN A 168 -20.20 2.12 0.85
N SER A 169 -18.96 2.10 1.32
CA SER A 169 -18.45 2.99 2.37
C SER A 169 -18.45 4.46 1.94
N THR A 170 -18.18 4.76 0.67
CA THR A 170 -18.21 6.13 0.12
C THR A 170 -19.62 6.69 -0.14
N SER A 171 -20.70 5.96 0.20
CA SER A 171 -22.09 6.37 -0.07
C SER A 171 -22.76 7.11 1.08
N VAL A 172 -22.00 7.68 2.02
CA VAL A 172 -22.49 8.44 3.18
C VAL A 172 -22.14 9.92 3.06
#